data_AF-A0AA90Q7H4-F1
#
_entry.id   AF-A0AA90Q7H4-F1
#
_cell.length_a   1.000
_cell.length_b   1.000
_cell.length_c   1.000
_cell.angle_alpha   90.00
_cell.angle_beta   90.00
_cell.angle_gamma   90.00
#
_symmetry.space_group_name_H-M   'P 1'
#
loop_
_entity.id
_entity.type
_entity.pdbx_description
1 polymer ?
#
loop_
_entity_poly.entity_id
_entity_poly.type
_entity_poly.pdbx_seq_one_letter_code
_entity_poly.pdbx_strand_id
1 'polypeptide(L)'
;MDTLKTTLARLGDLHDACLQAIVWDIAAGTLEFRIADIHANLRGLPDYPGLTPASIILREIGELAFDVESGARDQYISEFSVSEAGGVWRAAVFFRSNGKITATYRSADFPDVGFLSLSASVSEAT
;
A
#
# COMPACT_ATOMS: atom_id res chain seq x y z
N MET A 1 15.41 6.32 -8.82
CA MET A 1 15.04 5.63 -7.57
C MET A 1 13.55 5.85 -7.42
N ASP A 2 12.77 4.78 -7.37
CA ASP A 2 11.31 4.92 -7.27
C ASP A 2 10.93 5.47 -5.90
N THR A 3 9.86 6.25 -5.85
CA THR A 3 9.26 6.73 -4.62
C THR A 3 8.13 5.81 -4.20
N LEU A 4 7.74 5.82 -2.92
CA LEU A 4 6.55 5.09 -2.49
C LEU A 4 5.31 5.51 -3.30
N LYS A 5 5.18 6.80 -3.61
CA LYS A 5 4.08 7.33 -4.43
C LYS A 5 4.00 6.69 -5.82
N THR A 6 5.13 6.59 -6.53
CA THR A 6 5.18 5.98 -7.87
C THR A 6 4.95 4.46 -7.82
N THR A 7 5.41 3.80 -6.74
CA THR A 7 5.15 2.38 -6.51
C THR A 7 3.68 2.09 -6.24
N LEU A 8 3.03 2.87 -5.36
CA LEU A 8 1.60 2.74 -5.09
C LEU A 8 0.75 2.94 -6.35
N ALA A 9 1.07 3.93 -7.18
CA ALA A 9 0.37 4.16 -8.44
C ALA A 9 0.43 2.94 -9.38
N ARG A 10 1.56 2.21 -9.43
CA ARG A 10 1.68 0.97 -10.21
C ARG A 10 0.86 -0.20 -9.65
N LEU A 11 0.60 -0.17 -8.34
CA LEU A 11 -0.16 -1.17 -7.62
C LEU A 11 -1.65 -0.80 -7.50
N GLY A 12 -2.11 0.23 -8.23
CA GLY A 12 -3.48 0.71 -8.15
C GLY A 12 -3.84 1.21 -6.74
N ASP A 13 -2.90 1.90 -6.08
CA ASP A 13 -3.03 2.46 -4.73
C ASP A 13 -3.45 1.43 -3.67
N LEU A 14 -3.14 0.15 -3.92
CA LEU A 14 -3.49 -1.01 -3.09
C LEU A 14 -5.00 -1.17 -2.88
N HIS A 15 -5.81 -0.73 -3.84
CA HIS A 15 -7.25 -0.98 -3.80
C HIS A 15 -7.51 -2.49 -3.62
N ASP A 16 -8.34 -2.82 -2.63
CA ASP A 16 -8.79 -4.18 -2.28
C ASP A 16 -7.73 -5.06 -1.63
N ALA A 17 -6.57 -4.50 -1.35
CA ALA A 17 -5.57 -5.17 -0.52
C ALA A 17 -6.10 -5.31 0.91
N CYS A 18 -6.02 -6.54 1.44
CA CYS A 18 -6.37 -6.82 2.83
C CYS A 18 -5.16 -6.52 3.73
N LEU A 19 -5.37 -5.69 4.74
CA LEU A 19 -4.38 -5.37 5.75
C LEU A 19 -4.39 -6.43 6.85
N GLN A 20 -3.26 -7.11 7.04
CA GLN A 20 -3.09 -8.16 8.05
C GLN A 20 -2.73 -7.58 9.41
N ALA A 21 -1.92 -6.52 9.43
CA ALA A 21 -1.49 -5.87 10.65
C ALA A 21 -1.02 -4.44 10.38
N ILE A 22 -1.15 -3.61 11.41
CA ILE A 22 -0.44 -2.34 11.52
C ILE A 22 0.48 -2.48 12.73
N VAL A 23 1.78 -2.37 12.50
CA VAL A 23 2.78 -2.49 13.56
C VAL A 23 3.46 -1.14 13.71
N TRP A 24 3.21 -0.50 14.84
CA TRP A 24 3.88 0.75 15.21
C TRP A 24 4.96 0.46 16.25
N ASP A 25 6.21 0.66 15.87
CA ASP A 25 7.34 0.63 16.80
C ASP A 25 7.76 2.08 17.11
N ILE A 26 7.38 2.53 18.30
CA ILE A 26 7.67 3.88 18.78
C ILE A 26 9.16 4.09 18.99
N ALA A 27 9.86 3.07 19.52
CA ALA A 27 11.28 3.18 19.84
C ALA A 27 12.14 3.23 18.56
N ALA A 28 11.76 2.45 17.55
CA ALA A 28 12.40 2.47 16.24
C ALA A 28 11.91 3.62 15.34
N GLY A 29 10.79 4.27 15.70
CA GLY A 29 10.17 5.32 14.89
C GLY A 29 9.64 4.80 13.55
N THR A 30 9.07 3.60 13.52
CA THR A 30 8.58 2.96 12.28
C THR A 30 7.10 2.59 12.34
N LEU A 31 6.42 2.71 11.21
CA LEU A 31 5.05 2.23 11.01
C LEU A 31 5.04 1.25 9.84
N GLU A 32 4.73 -0.01 10.11
CA GLU A 32 4.63 -1.07 9.12
C GLU A 32 3.16 -1.39 8.83
N PHE A 33 2.82 -1.40 7.53
CA PHE A 33 1.57 -1.94 7.01
C PHE A 33 1.85 -3.32 6.40
N ARG A 34 1.32 -4.38 7.02
CA ARG A 34 1.42 -5.75 6.49
C ARG A 34 0.22 -6.04 5.61
N ILE A 35 0.49 -6.36 4.36
CA ILE A 35 -0.51 -6.53 3.32
C ILE A 35 -0.53 -8.00 2.91
N ALA A 36 -1.71 -8.61 2.91
CA ALA A 36 -1.88 -10.02 2.56
C ALA A 36 -1.53 -10.30 1.10
N ASP A 37 -1.80 -9.34 0.23
CA ASP A 37 -1.61 -9.45 -1.21
C ASP A 37 -1.44 -8.07 -1.84
N ILE A 38 -0.22 -7.74 -2.27
CA ILE A 38 0.09 -6.43 -2.84
C ILE A 38 -0.48 -6.25 -4.26
N HIS A 39 -0.83 -7.35 -4.93
CA HIS A 39 -1.42 -7.37 -6.27
C HIS A 39 -2.93 -7.67 -6.24
N ALA A 40 -3.60 -7.41 -5.11
CA ALA A 40 -5.02 -7.71 -4.93
C ALA A 40 -5.92 -7.07 -5.99
N ASN A 41 -5.55 -5.89 -6.50
CA ASN A 41 -6.23 -5.18 -7.58
C ASN A 41 -6.24 -5.94 -8.92
N LEU A 42 -5.33 -6.90 -9.11
CA LEU A 42 -5.27 -7.75 -10.30
C LEU A 42 -6.04 -9.07 -10.12
N ARG A 43 -6.54 -9.38 -8.92
CA ARG A 43 -7.16 -10.68 -8.63
C ARG A 43 -8.29 -11.00 -9.62
N GLY A 44 -8.18 -12.12 -10.31
CA GLY A 44 -9.13 -12.56 -11.33
C GLY A 44 -8.80 -12.12 -12.76
N LEU A 45 -7.74 -11.33 -12.95
CA LEU A 45 -7.19 -11.00 -14.26
C LEU A 45 -6.10 -12.01 -14.67
N PRO A 46 -5.86 -12.19 -15.99
CA PRO A 46 -4.82 -13.10 -16.49
C PRO A 46 -3.41 -12.80 -15.95
N ASP A 47 -3.11 -11.52 -15.71
CA ASP A 47 -1.78 -11.06 -15.27
C ASP A 47 -1.61 -11.08 -13.75
N TYR A 48 -2.57 -11.64 -12.99
CA TYR A 48 -2.45 -11.76 -11.54
C TYR A 48 -1.31 -12.74 -11.18
N PRO A 49 -0.24 -12.28 -10.50
CA PRO A 49 0.90 -13.14 -10.18
C PRO A 49 0.62 -14.15 -9.05
N GLY A 50 -0.58 -14.10 -8.47
CA GLY A 50 -0.94 -14.87 -7.27
C GLY A 50 -0.73 -14.09 -5.98
N LEU A 51 -1.09 -14.73 -4.87
CA LEU A 51 -1.02 -14.15 -3.53
C LEU A 51 0.42 -13.72 -3.21
N THR A 52 0.64 -12.41 -3.10
CA THR A 52 1.98 -11.84 -2.85
C THR A 52 1.97 -11.00 -1.57
N PRO A 53 2.19 -11.60 -0.39
CA PRO A 53 2.28 -10.86 0.86
C PRO A 53 3.47 -9.90 0.86
N ALA A 54 3.28 -8.70 1.40
CA ALA A 54 4.34 -7.69 1.45
C ALA A 54 4.14 -6.72 2.62
N SER A 55 5.19 -5.96 2.92
CA SER A 55 5.16 -4.89 3.92
C SER A 55 5.57 -3.56 3.30
N ILE A 56 4.86 -2.50 3.68
CA ILE A 56 5.30 -1.11 3.47
C ILE A 56 5.70 -0.56 4.84
N ILE A 57 6.95 -0.13 4.97
CA ILE A 57 7.51 0.36 6.23
C ILE A 57 7.82 1.83 6.07
N LEU A 58 7.11 2.68 6.80
CA LEU A 58 7.42 4.10 6.93
C LEU A 58 8.41 4.28 8.08
N ARG A 59 9.45 5.09 7.88
CA ARG A 59 10.52 5.34 8.84
C ARG A 59 10.58 6.81 9.25
N GLU A 60 11.09 7.02 10.46
CA GLU A 60 11.18 8.33 11.10
C GLU A 60 9.79 8.98 11.16
N ILE A 61 8.85 8.22 11.72
CA ILE A 61 7.46 8.66 11.88
C ILE A 61 7.38 9.91 12.74
N GLY A 62 6.68 10.92 12.23
CA GLY A 62 6.35 12.15 12.94
C GLY A 62 4.93 12.10 13.51
N GLU A 63 4.03 12.88 12.90
CA GLU A 63 2.61 12.91 13.24
C GLU A 63 1.96 11.60 12.82
N LEU A 64 1.19 11.00 13.72
CA LEU A 64 0.44 9.78 13.47
C LEU A 64 -0.98 9.93 14.03
N ALA A 65 -1.98 9.62 13.21
CA ALA A 65 -3.38 9.62 13.62
C ALA A 65 -4.06 8.33 13.14
N PHE A 66 -4.80 7.70 14.06
CA PHE A 66 -5.66 6.54 13.81
C PHE A 66 -7.11 6.95 14.02
N ASP A 67 -7.90 6.84 12.96
CA ASP A 67 -9.33 7.00 12.99
C ASP A 67 -9.96 5.73 12.40
N VAL A 68 -9.96 4.66 13.19
CA VAL A 68 -10.42 3.34 12.74
C VAL A 68 -11.36 2.77 13.79
N GLU A 69 -12.54 2.35 13.37
CA GLU A 69 -13.47 1.67 14.25
C GLU A 69 -12.95 0.27 14.61
N SER A 70 -12.82 -0.01 15.91
CA SER A 70 -12.40 -1.33 16.40
C SER A 70 -13.52 -2.33 16.23
N GLY A 71 -13.38 -3.31 15.32
CA GLY A 71 -14.32 -4.42 15.23
C GLY A 71 -14.40 -5.13 13.87
N ALA A 72 -13.94 -4.50 12.79
CA ALA A 72 -13.92 -5.18 11.49
C ALA A 72 -12.80 -6.23 11.47
N ARG A 73 -13.16 -7.49 11.19
CA ARG A 73 -12.22 -8.61 11.13
C ARG A 73 -11.27 -8.52 9.93
N ASP A 74 -11.72 -7.91 8.84
CA ASP A 74 -10.96 -7.73 7.61
C ASP A 74 -10.96 -6.25 7.23
N GLN A 75 -9.79 -5.62 7.28
CA GLN A 75 -9.60 -4.23 6.90
C GLN A 75 -9.07 -4.18 5.47
N TYR A 76 -9.96 -3.83 4.53
CA TYR A 76 -9.59 -3.65 3.13
C TYR A 76 -9.26 -2.20 2.86
N ILE A 77 -8.14 -1.99 2.17
CA ILE A 77 -7.71 -0.67 1.72
C ILE A 77 -8.63 -0.22 0.58
N SER A 78 -9.23 0.96 0.72
CA SER A 78 -9.90 1.64 -0.39
C SER A 78 -8.92 2.53 -1.17
N GLU A 79 -7.96 3.13 -0.49
CA GLU A 79 -6.92 3.96 -1.09
C GLU A 79 -5.71 4.05 -0.16
N PHE A 80 -4.51 3.85 -0.69
CA PHE A 80 -3.26 4.24 -0.05
C PHE A 80 -2.63 5.35 -0.90
N SER A 81 -2.68 6.58 -0.41
CA SER A 81 -2.07 7.73 -1.08
C SER A 81 -0.92 8.37 -0.29
N VAL A 82 -0.02 8.97 -1.05
CA VAL A 82 1.18 9.65 -0.53
C VAL A 82 1.29 11.04 -1.15
N SER A 83 1.58 12.01 -0.31
CA SER A 83 1.79 13.41 -0.68
C SER A 83 3.05 13.97 -0.03
N GLU A 84 3.62 15.02 -0.62
CA GLU A 84 4.78 15.73 -0.07
C GLU A 84 4.42 17.19 0.11
N ALA A 85 4.76 17.75 1.27
CA ALA A 85 4.66 19.18 1.53
C ALA A 85 5.85 19.62 2.37
N GLY A 86 6.63 20.60 1.90
CA GLY A 86 7.76 21.16 2.65
C GLY A 86 8.86 20.15 2.99
N GLY A 87 9.11 19.16 2.12
CA GLY A 87 10.14 18.13 2.33
C GLY A 87 9.77 17.06 3.36
N VAL A 88 8.49 16.99 3.75
CA VAL A 88 7.94 15.95 4.62
C VAL A 88 6.91 15.16 3.82
N TRP A 89 7.05 13.82 3.84
CA TRP A 89 6.09 12.94 3.23
C TRP A 89 4.93 12.67 4.18
N ARG A 90 3.72 12.58 3.64
CA ARG A 90 2.51 12.19 4.34
C ARG A 90 1.86 11.02 3.62
N ALA A 91 1.68 9.92 4.33
CA ALA A 91 0.90 8.77 3.91
C ALA A 91 -0.52 8.87 4.49
N ALA A 92 -1.52 8.49 3.70
CA ALA A 92 -2.90 8.32 4.11
C ALA A 92 -3.41 6.97 3.60
N VAL A 93 -3.88 6.13 4.53
CA VAL A 93 -4.49 4.83 4.22
C VAL A 93 -5.94 4.89 4.62
N PHE A 94 -6.83 4.76 3.64
CA PHE A 94 -8.28 4.75 3.81
C PHE A 94 -8.78 3.31 3.75
N PHE A 95 -9.72 2.99 4.62
CA PHE A 95 -10.34 1.67 4.71
C PHE A 95 -11.77 1.69 4.22
N ARG A 96 -12.19 0.59 3.58
CA ARG A 96 -13.57 0.40 3.11
C ARG A 96 -14.62 0.50 4.22
N SER A 97 -14.25 0.22 5.48
CA SER A 97 -15.15 0.34 6.63
C SER A 97 -15.23 1.77 7.19
N ASN A 98 -14.89 2.80 6.42
CA ASN A 98 -14.85 4.22 6.82
C ASN A 98 -13.80 4.59 7.88
N GLY A 99 -12.63 3.93 7.86
CA GLY A 99 -11.49 4.31 8.70
C GLY A 99 -10.36 4.98 7.92
N LYS A 100 -9.48 5.70 8.61
CA LYS A 100 -8.27 6.30 8.04
C LYS A 100 -7.09 6.25 9.02
N ILE A 101 -5.91 5.98 8.48
CA ILE A 101 -4.63 6.20 9.17
C ILE A 101 -3.84 7.22 8.39
N THR A 102 -3.27 8.20 9.08
CA THR A 102 -2.36 9.17 8.46
C THR A 102 -1.06 9.25 9.24
N ALA A 103 0.06 9.27 8.53
CA ALA A 103 1.38 9.40 9.12
C ALA A 103 2.25 10.37 8.33
N THR A 104 3.04 11.21 9.00
CA THR A 104 4.20 11.85 8.36
C THR A 104 5.45 11.01 8.56
N TYR A 105 6.33 11.00 7.56
CA TYR A 105 7.54 10.17 7.55
C TYR A 105 8.64 10.80 6.70
N ARG A 106 9.89 10.32 6.84
CA ARG A 106 11.03 10.80 6.03
C ARG A 106 11.46 9.85 4.93
N SER A 107 11.39 8.55 5.18
CA SER A 107 11.74 7.51 4.22
C SER A 107 10.78 6.32 4.32
N ALA A 108 10.69 5.53 3.27
CA ALA A 108 9.87 4.33 3.23
C ALA A 108 10.60 3.18 2.55
N ASP A 109 10.47 1.99 3.11
CA ASP A 109 10.81 0.74 2.45
C ASP A 109 9.53 0.09 1.93
N PHE A 110 9.59 -0.44 0.72
CA PHE A 110 8.50 -1.11 0.04
C PHE A 110 9.09 -2.16 -0.90
N PRO A 111 8.33 -3.22 -1.25
CA PRO A 111 8.82 -4.23 -2.16
C PRO A 111 9.15 -3.62 -3.52
N ASP A 112 10.18 -4.17 -4.16
CA ASP A 112 10.45 -3.90 -5.56
C ASP A 112 9.41 -4.60 -6.42
N VAL A 113 8.43 -3.82 -6.86
CA VAL A 113 7.39 -4.28 -7.78
C VAL A 113 7.89 -4.00 -9.18
N GLY A 114 8.72 -4.91 -9.68
CA GLY A 114 9.22 -4.88 -11.06
C GLY A 114 8.06 -4.71 -12.04
N PHE A 115 8.34 -4.10 -13.20
CA PHE A 115 7.35 -3.93 -14.27
C PHE A 115 6.68 -5.29 -14.56
N LEU A 116 5.43 -5.45 -14.14
CA LEU A 116 4.57 -6.48 -14.71
C LEU A 116 4.50 -6.14 -16.20
N SER A 117 5.26 -6.87 -17.02
CA SER A 117 5.16 -6.72 -18.45
C SER A 117 3.76 -7.16 -18.83
N LEU A 118 2.89 -6.19 -19.14
CA LEU A 118 1.66 -6.44 -19.87
C LEU A 118 2.06 -7.08 -21.21
N SER A 119 2.20 -8.40 -21.24
CA SER A 119 2.30 -9.14 -22.48
C SER A 119 0.90 -9.22 -23.07
N ALA A 120 0.46 -8.11 -23.69
CA ALA A 120 -0.66 -8.15 -24.59
C ALA A 120 -0.24 -8.95 -25.82
N SER A 121 -0.37 -10.28 -25.75
CA SER A 121 -0.40 -11.11 -26.95
C SER A 121 -1.73 -10.90 -27.64
N VAL A 122 -1.82 -9.85 -28.46
CA VAL A 122 -2.85 -9.77 -29.50
C VAL A 122 -2.47 -10.84 -30.53
N SER A 123 -3.09 -12.01 -30.44
CA SER A 123 -3.16 -12.90 -31.61
C SER A 123 -4.09 -12.23 -32.62
N GLU A 124 -3.51 -11.70 -33.70
CA GLU A 124 -4.25 -11.47 -34.93
C GLU A 124 -4.79 -12.82 -35.41
N ALA A 125 -6.10 -13.03 -35.22
CA ALA A 125 -6.82 -14.07 -35.93
C ALA A 125 -7.08 -13.59 -37.37
N THR A 126 -6.79 -14.51 -38.27
CA THR A 126 -6.63 -14.42 -39.72
C THR A 126 -7.88 -13.97 -40.48
#